data_AF-E3NU59-F1
#
_entry.id   AF-E3NU59-F1
#
_cell.length_a   1.000
_cell.length_b   1.000
_cell.length_c   1.000
_cell.angle_alpha   90.00
_cell.angle_beta   90.00
_cell.angle_gamma   90.00
#
_symmetry.space_group_name_H-M   'P 1'
#
loop_
_entity.id
_entity.type
_entity.pdbx_description
1 polymer ?
#
loop_
_entity_poly.entity_id
_entity_poly.type
_entity_poly.pdbx_seq_one_letter_code
_entity_poly.pdbx_strand_id
1 'polypeptide(L)'
;YDFSPFVGRSWNISGVRVFSREGSAYYHFFTVALFPPNIKCQEQYDNFDMIGLLDQDKEAVEGLACRVTALPTPSSNRSKTAYVTPLLVASRLDSITTSRTHGNTSLSDEVLEYDSHDNTSRPLDVFFWFDRVASLSSTCPNGNQLVVVARCLPTKKQMEMRLPHSCPDGTCDGCLFLVIMETAQACPVCESNDYETINGECVNGKQTIHSIPKKHCVITGAASQTKEVACSAFTAFQKTLLTILVLSMVLLSIGFICICRRNRRLEYKYTRLIESHTGELPAVETCGLDEDEDDDEGWFDNWGLQDRVIFSKGRRSAPNNSRTTLRDHRENDNAAFISLDSED
;
A
#
# COMPACT_ATOMS: atom_id res chain seq x y z
N TYR A 1 -8.90 -9.32 -0.41
CA TYR A 1 -9.91 -9.41 0.67
C TYR A 1 -9.69 -10.72 1.40
N ASP A 2 -9.86 -10.76 2.73
CA ASP A 2 -9.77 -12.00 3.50
C ASP A 2 -11.07 -12.23 4.29
N PHE A 3 -11.93 -13.10 3.76
CA PHE A 3 -13.21 -13.49 4.36
C PHE A 3 -13.17 -14.84 5.07
N SER A 4 -11.97 -15.44 5.20
CA SER A 4 -11.78 -16.72 5.90
C SER A 4 -12.38 -16.75 7.32
N PRO A 5 -12.31 -15.65 8.11
CA PRO A 5 -12.93 -15.62 9.45
C PRO A 5 -14.45 -15.78 9.47
N PHE A 6 -15.13 -15.63 8.32
CA PHE A 6 -16.59 -15.69 8.21
C PHE A 6 -17.13 -17.08 7.92
N VAL A 7 -16.25 -18.03 7.56
CA VAL A 7 -16.65 -19.42 7.33
C VAL A 7 -17.16 -20.04 8.62
N GLY A 8 -18.31 -20.70 8.57
CA GLY A 8 -18.89 -21.35 9.75
C GLY A 8 -19.55 -20.40 10.75
N ARG A 9 -19.70 -19.11 10.44
CA ARG A 9 -20.32 -18.12 11.32
C ARG A 9 -21.63 -17.58 10.74
N SER A 10 -22.56 -17.29 11.63
CA SER A 10 -23.84 -16.65 11.33
C SER A 10 -24.05 -15.44 12.23
N TRP A 11 -24.75 -14.44 11.72
CA TRP A 11 -25.07 -13.21 12.42
C TRP A 11 -26.56 -12.98 12.46
N ASN A 12 -27.00 -12.41 13.58
CA ASN A 12 -28.38 -12.06 13.82
C ASN A 12 -28.55 -10.56 13.65
N ILE A 13 -29.55 -10.15 12.86
CA ILE A 13 -29.91 -8.75 12.67
C ILE A 13 -31.38 -8.57 13.04
N SER A 14 -31.66 -7.64 13.95
CA SER A 14 -33.03 -7.22 14.26
C SER A 14 -33.39 -5.97 13.47
N GLY A 15 -34.53 -6.01 12.79
CA GLY A 15 -35.17 -4.82 12.24
C GLY A 15 -35.82 -3.96 13.32
N VAL A 16 -36.43 -2.87 12.87
CA VAL A 16 -37.10 -1.92 13.77
C VAL A 16 -38.40 -2.51 14.31
N ARG A 17 -38.72 -2.20 15.57
CA ARG A 17 -40.00 -2.59 16.17
C ARG A 17 -41.12 -1.71 15.63
N VAL A 18 -42.11 -2.35 15.03
CA VAL A 18 -43.30 -1.74 14.44
C VAL A 18 -44.57 -2.30 15.10
N PHE A 19 -45.70 -1.64 14.93
CA PHE A 19 -46.99 -2.07 15.48
C PHE A 19 -47.93 -2.48 14.35
N SER A 20 -48.58 -3.63 14.50
CA SER A 20 -49.63 -4.05 13.58
C SER A 20 -50.84 -3.12 13.71
N ARG A 21 -51.77 -3.21 12.75
CA ARG A 21 -53.05 -2.48 12.80
C ARG A 21 -53.88 -2.81 14.05
N GLU A 22 -53.61 -3.96 14.65
CA GLU A 22 -54.28 -4.47 15.86
C GLU A 22 -53.58 -3.99 17.14
N GLY A 23 -52.46 -3.26 17.04
CA GLY A 23 -51.70 -2.72 18.17
C GLY A 23 -50.65 -3.68 18.75
N SER A 24 -50.49 -4.87 18.16
CA SER A 24 -49.46 -5.84 18.56
C SER A 24 -48.11 -5.44 17.95
N ALA A 25 -47.09 -5.34 18.79
CA ALA A 25 -45.75 -5.02 18.32
C ALA A 25 -45.09 -6.24 17.65
N TYR A 26 -44.34 -6.02 16.58
CA TYR A 26 -43.54 -7.03 15.91
C TYR A 26 -42.25 -6.42 15.33
N TYR A 27 -41.28 -7.26 15.02
CA TYR A 27 -40.10 -6.87 14.24
C TYR A 27 -39.60 -8.05 13.42
N HIS A 28 -38.91 -7.78 12.32
CA HIS A 28 -38.25 -8.83 11.56
C HIS A 28 -36.88 -9.17 12.15
N PHE A 29 -36.59 -10.45 12.24
CA PHE A 29 -35.33 -10.96 12.73
C PHE A 29 -34.68 -11.81 11.63
N PHE A 30 -33.50 -11.40 11.21
CA PHE A 30 -32.73 -12.05 10.17
C PHE A 30 -31.59 -12.83 10.80
N THR A 31 -31.34 -14.01 10.26
CA THR A 31 -30.12 -14.76 10.53
C THR A 31 -29.43 -14.95 9.19
N VAL A 32 -28.16 -14.60 9.11
CA VAL A 32 -27.38 -14.57 7.85
C VAL A 32 -26.04 -15.24 8.08
N ALA A 33 -25.70 -16.21 7.24
CA ALA A 33 -24.39 -16.82 7.10
C ALA A 33 -23.88 -16.54 5.68
N LEU A 34 -22.64 -16.06 5.55
CA LEU A 34 -22.07 -15.74 4.24
C LEU A 34 -21.60 -16.99 3.50
N PHE A 35 -21.18 -17.99 4.26
CA PHE A 35 -20.67 -19.27 3.78
C PHE A 35 -21.32 -20.41 4.57
N PRO A 36 -21.37 -21.63 4.02
CA PRO A 36 -21.85 -22.80 4.74
C PRO A 36 -21.19 -22.98 6.12
N PRO A 37 -21.88 -23.63 7.08
CA PRO A 37 -23.08 -24.45 6.93
C PRO A 37 -24.38 -23.62 6.85
N ASN A 38 -25.45 -24.27 6.41
CA ASN A 38 -26.78 -23.68 6.43
C ASN A 38 -27.26 -23.46 7.87
N ILE A 39 -28.06 -22.40 8.03
CA ILE A 39 -28.77 -22.07 9.25
C ILE A 39 -30.23 -22.52 9.13
N LYS A 40 -30.82 -22.90 10.26
CA LYS A 40 -32.23 -23.28 10.35
C LYS A 40 -33.02 -22.19 11.05
N CYS A 41 -33.98 -21.58 10.34
CA CYS A 41 -35.01 -20.74 10.95
C CYS A 41 -36.29 -21.56 11.09
N GLN A 42 -36.85 -21.62 12.29
CA GLN A 42 -38.09 -22.36 12.55
C GLN A 42 -39.02 -21.54 13.42
N GLU A 43 -40.31 -21.86 13.35
CA GLU A 43 -41.28 -21.29 14.27
C GLU A 43 -41.01 -21.71 15.71
N GLN A 44 -41.16 -20.76 16.62
CA GLN A 44 -40.98 -20.97 18.04
C GLN A 44 -41.97 -20.11 18.81
N TYR A 45 -43.05 -20.73 19.29
CA TYR A 45 -44.03 -20.13 20.18
C TYR A 45 -44.35 -21.09 21.33
N ASP A 46 -44.75 -20.53 22.47
CA ASP A 46 -45.18 -21.32 23.64
C ASP A 46 -46.61 -21.82 23.43
N ASN A 47 -46.83 -23.11 23.72
CA ASN A 47 -48.07 -23.86 23.45
C ASN A 47 -49.31 -23.44 24.26
N PHE A 48 -49.32 -22.25 24.87
CA PHE A 48 -50.26 -21.93 25.94
C PHE A 48 -51.60 -21.32 25.51
N ASP A 49 -51.78 -20.91 24.25
CA ASP A 49 -53.01 -20.19 23.84
C ASP A 49 -53.73 -20.74 22.60
N MET A 50 -53.33 -21.91 22.09
CA MET A 50 -54.08 -22.57 21.01
C MET A 50 -54.49 -23.99 21.42
N ILE A 51 -55.73 -24.08 21.89
CA ILE A 51 -56.45 -25.31 22.17
C ILE A 51 -56.50 -26.16 20.88
N GLY A 52 -55.88 -27.35 20.94
CA GLY A 52 -56.46 -28.53 20.31
C GLY A 52 -56.34 -28.68 18.80
N LEU A 53 -55.24 -28.25 18.18
CA LEU A 53 -54.83 -28.84 16.91
C LEU A 53 -53.44 -29.45 17.09
N LEU A 54 -53.40 -30.73 16.73
CA LEU A 54 -52.27 -31.64 16.59
C LEU A 54 -50.91 -30.97 16.42
N ASP A 55 -49.86 -31.63 16.90
CA ASP A 55 -48.45 -31.55 16.52
C ASP A 55 -48.24 -31.22 15.02
N GLN A 56 -48.59 -30.00 14.60
CA GLN A 56 -48.44 -29.49 13.26
C GLN A 56 -46.99 -29.10 13.18
N ASP A 57 -46.27 -29.79 12.29
CA ASP A 57 -44.87 -29.57 11.99
C ASP A 57 -44.56 -28.07 11.97
N LYS A 58 -43.83 -27.61 13.00
CA LYS A 58 -43.36 -26.22 13.07
C LYS A 58 -42.66 -25.92 11.76
N GLU A 59 -43.17 -24.94 11.02
CA GLU A 59 -42.59 -24.61 9.73
C GLU A 59 -41.13 -24.21 9.95
N ALA A 60 -40.26 -24.75 9.11
CA ALA A 60 -38.83 -24.52 9.19
C ALA A 60 -38.25 -24.37 7.79
N VAL A 61 -37.33 -23.43 7.66
CA VAL A 61 -36.57 -23.17 6.45
C VAL A 61 -35.09 -23.26 6.76
N GLU A 62 -34.32 -23.75 5.79
CA GLU A 62 -32.88 -23.95 5.92
C GLU A 62 -32.16 -23.39 4.69
N GLY A 63 -31.08 -22.65 4.93
CA GLY A 63 -30.21 -22.10 3.89
C GLY A 63 -29.16 -21.17 4.47
N LEU A 64 -28.60 -20.27 3.66
CA LEU A 64 -27.58 -19.33 4.12
C LEU A 64 -28.18 -18.11 4.83
N ALA A 65 -29.40 -17.72 4.49
CA ALA A 65 -30.07 -16.64 5.19
C ALA A 65 -31.58 -16.83 5.24
N CYS A 66 -32.16 -16.49 6.39
CA CYS A 66 -33.59 -16.57 6.62
C CYS A 66 -34.06 -15.43 7.53
N ARG A 67 -35.35 -15.12 7.41
CA ARG A 67 -36.06 -14.10 8.19
C ARG A 67 -37.20 -14.75 8.94
N VAL A 68 -37.36 -14.42 10.21
CA VAL A 68 -38.55 -14.76 11.01
C VAL A 68 -39.20 -13.48 11.53
N THR A 69 -40.50 -13.53 11.80
CA THR A 69 -41.23 -12.42 12.43
C THR A 69 -41.27 -12.67 13.93
N ALA A 70 -40.71 -11.73 14.69
CA ALA A 70 -40.64 -11.79 16.13
C ALA A 70 -41.80 -11.00 16.74
N LEU A 71 -42.62 -11.68 17.55
CA LEU A 71 -43.77 -11.16 18.26
C LEU A 71 -43.45 -11.08 19.76
N PRO A 72 -42.95 -9.93 20.26
CA PRO A 72 -42.69 -9.73 21.68
C PRO A 72 -44.00 -9.66 22.48
N THR A 73 -44.17 -10.59 23.41
CA THR A 73 -45.27 -10.60 24.38
C THR A 73 -44.82 -9.93 25.69
N PRO A 74 -45.55 -8.90 26.17
CA PRO A 74 -45.26 -8.31 27.48
C PRO A 74 -45.70 -9.29 28.57
N SER A 75 -44.74 -9.89 29.28
CA SER A 75 -45.03 -10.73 30.46
C SER A 75 -44.35 -10.17 31.70
N SER A 76 -45.03 -10.29 32.85
CA SER A 76 -44.69 -9.64 34.12
C SER A 76 -43.28 -9.95 34.65
N ASN A 77 -42.65 -11.06 34.26
CA ASN A 77 -41.35 -11.48 34.80
C ASN A 77 -40.29 -11.81 33.73
N ARG A 78 -40.63 -11.86 32.42
CA ARG A 78 -39.68 -12.02 31.31
C ARG A 78 -40.38 -11.72 29.97
N SER A 79 -39.86 -10.83 29.14
CA SER A 79 -40.38 -10.68 27.77
C SER A 79 -40.16 -11.99 27.01
N LYS A 80 -41.24 -12.65 26.59
CA LYS A 80 -41.18 -13.82 25.73
C LYS A 80 -41.44 -13.39 24.30
N THR A 81 -40.62 -13.86 23.37
CA THR A 81 -40.77 -13.55 21.95
C THR A 81 -41.17 -14.82 21.21
N ALA A 82 -42.32 -14.78 20.54
CA ALA A 82 -42.69 -15.83 19.60
C ALA A 82 -42.07 -15.53 18.22
N TYR A 83 -41.52 -16.54 17.57
CA TYR A 83 -41.02 -16.47 16.21
C TYR A 83 -41.98 -17.23 15.29
N VAL A 84 -42.46 -16.55 14.26
CA VAL A 84 -43.44 -17.09 13.31
C VAL A 84 -43.05 -16.74 11.88
N THR A 85 -43.70 -17.37 10.89
CA THR A 85 -43.56 -17.03 9.46
C THR A 85 -42.10 -17.05 8.95
N PRO A 86 -41.39 -18.18 9.07
CA PRO A 86 -40.04 -18.30 8.56
C PRO A 86 -40.03 -18.12 7.04
N LEU A 87 -39.14 -17.26 6.56
CA LEU A 87 -38.95 -16.98 5.15
C LEU A 87 -37.49 -17.22 4.77
N LEU A 88 -37.28 -18.13 3.82
CA LEU A 88 -35.96 -18.31 3.23
C LEU A 88 -35.67 -17.15 2.27
N VAL A 89 -34.55 -16.45 2.48
CA VAL A 89 -34.15 -15.30 1.64
C VAL A 89 -32.86 -15.57 0.85
N ALA A 90 -32.07 -16.56 1.26
CA ALA A 90 -30.91 -17.04 0.50
C ALA A 90 -30.65 -18.53 0.74
N SER A 91 -30.42 -19.29 -0.34
CA SER A 91 -30.06 -20.70 -0.25
C SER A 91 -28.56 -20.93 -0.49
N ARG A 92 -27.97 -20.20 -1.44
CA ARG A 92 -26.54 -20.27 -1.80
C ARG A 92 -26.00 -18.90 -2.17
N LEU A 93 -24.70 -18.76 -2.01
CA LEU A 93 -23.95 -17.61 -2.52
C LEU A 93 -23.76 -17.80 -4.03
N ASP A 94 -24.13 -16.78 -4.82
CA ASP A 94 -24.04 -16.81 -6.28
C ASP A 94 -22.76 -16.12 -6.75
N SER A 95 -22.48 -14.91 -6.26
CA SER A 95 -21.24 -14.20 -6.59
C SER A 95 -20.77 -13.23 -5.50
N ILE A 96 -19.47 -12.95 -5.51
CA ILE A 96 -18.84 -11.88 -4.72
C ILE A 96 -18.20 -10.92 -5.72
N THR A 97 -18.63 -9.66 -5.72
CA THR A 97 -18.17 -8.64 -6.68
C THR A 97 -18.08 -7.26 -6.04
N THR A 98 -17.32 -6.36 -6.63
CA THR A 98 -17.33 -4.93 -6.27
C THR A 98 -18.41 -4.14 -7.03
N SER A 99 -19.14 -4.81 -7.94
CA SER A 99 -20.26 -4.21 -8.67
C SER A 99 -21.55 -4.20 -7.86
N ARG A 100 -22.22 -3.04 -7.81
CA ARG A 100 -23.57 -2.87 -7.26
C ARG A 100 -24.70 -3.40 -8.14
N THR A 101 -24.36 -3.93 -9.32
CA THR A 101 -25.31 -4.52 -10.27
C THR A 101 -25.02 -5.99 -10.46
N HIS A 102 -26.07 -6.80 -10.49
CA HIS A 102 -26.00 -8.24 -10.74
C HIS A 102 -27.22 -8.71 -11.53
N GLY A 103 -26.98 -9.20 -12.74
CA GLY A 103 -28.04 -9.51 -13.69
C GLY A 103 -28.91 -8.28 -13.98
N ASN A 104 -30.20 -8.37 -13.62
CA ASN A 104 -31.18 -7.29 -13.81
C ASN A 104 -31.44 -6.47 -12.54
N THR A 105 -30.71 -6.73 -11.45
CA THR A 105 -30.89 -6.07 -10.16
C THR A 105 -29.77 -5.03 -9.95
N SER A 106 -30.11 -3.82 -9.55
CA SER A 106 -29.15 -2.75 -9.25
C SER A 106 -29.52 -2.02 -7.96
N LEU A 107 -28.53 -1.77 -7.10
CA LEU A 107 -28.73 -1.04 -5.84
C LEU A 107 -28.54 0.48 -6.05
N SER A 108 -29.45 1.28 -5.49
CA SER A 108 -29.39 2.74 -5.53
C SER A 108 -28.49 3.30 -4.42
N ASP A 109 -27.99 4.52 -4.62
CA ASP A 109 -27.12 5.19 -3.63
C ASP A 109 -27.85 5.48 -2.30
N GLU A 110 -29.17 5.67 -2.33
CA GLU A 110 -30.03 5.88 -1.14
C GLU A 110 -30.12 4.61 -0.28
N VAL A 111 -30.28 3.46 -0.91
CA VAL A 111 -30.35 2.16 -0.23
C VAL A 111 -28.98 1.75 0.32
N LEU A 112 -27.90 2.23 -0.31
CA LEU A 112 -26.52 2.02 0.12
C LEU A 112 -26.01 3.07 1.12
N GLU A 113 -26.78 4.11 1.42
CA GLU A 113 -26.39 5.18 2.34
C GLU A 113 -25.06 5.84 1.94
N TYR A 114 -24.91 6.17 0.67
CA TYR A 114 -23.75 6.93 0.19
C TYR A 114 -23.96 8.43 0.37
N ASP A 115 -23.14 9.05 1.23
CA ASP A 115 -23.23 10.47 1.62
C ASP A 115 -22.67 11.46 0.58
N SER A 116 -22.42 11.04 -0.67
CA SER A 116 -21.81 11.93 -1.67
C SER A 116 -22.24 11.66 -3.10
N HIS A 117 -22.59 12.74 -3.81
CA HIS A 117 -22.70 12.72 -5.28
C HIS A 117 -21.35 12.58 -5.98
N ASP A 118 -20.24 12.81 -5.26
CA ASP A 118 -18.90 12.56 -5.78
C ASP A 118 -18.51 11.08 -5.61
N ASN A 119 -17.94 10.50 -6.67
CA ASN A 119 -17.51 9.09 -6.69
C ASN A 119 -16.23 8.86 -5.89
N THR A 120 -15.48 9.92 -5.59
CA THR A 120 -14.17 9.85 -4.92
C THR A 120 -14.26 9.55 -3.42
N SER A 121 -15.36 9.92 -2.77
CA SER A 121 -15.60 9.73 -1.32
C SER A 121 -16.51 8.55 -1.00
N ARG A 122 -16.87 7.73 -1.98
CA ARG A 122 -17.71 6.54 -1.73
C ARG A 122 -16.94 5.49 -0.94
N PRO A 123 -17.59 4.83 0.05
CA PRO A 123 -16.96 3.74 0.77
C PRO A 123 -16.67 2.57 -0.18
N LEU A 124 -15.61 1.82 0.11
CA LEU A 124 -15.28 0.62 -0.65
C LEU A 124 -16.16 -0.54 -0.17
N ASP A 125 -17.13 -0.91 -1.00
CA ASP A 125 -18.08 -1.97 -0.69
C ASP A 125 -17.82 -3.22 -1.56
N VAL A 126 -17.98 -4.40 -0.96
CA VAL A 126 -17.97 -5.71 -1.63
C VAL A 126 -19.36 -6.33 -1.49
N PHE A 127 -19.96 -6.70 -2.61
CA PHE A 127 -21.32 -7.21 -2.70
C PHE A 127 -21.33 -8.73 -2.77
N PHE A 128 -21.99 -9.35 -1.80
CA PHE A 128 -22.29 -10.78 -1.76
C PHE A 128 -23.70 -10.97 -2.29
N TRP A 129 -23.80 -11.39 -3.55
CA TRP A 129 -25.06 -11.68 -4.20
C TRP A 129 -25.44 -13.13 -3.94
N PHE A 130 -26.61 -13.33 -3.35
CA PHE A 130 -27.18 -14.66 -3.17
C PHE A 130 -28.13 -15.00 -4.31
N ASP A 131 -28.42 -16.29 -4.42
CA ASP A 131 -29.38 -16.78 -5.40
C ASP A 131 -30.81 -16.28 -5.13
N ARG A 132 -31.63 -16.34 -6.17
CA ARG A 132 -33.05 -16.02 -6.05
C ARG A 132 -33.80 -17.24 -5.54
N VAL A 133 -34.37 -17.15 -4.36
CA VAL A 133 -35.22 -18.17 -3.77
C VAL A 133 -36.63 -18.00 -4.32
N ALA A 134 -37.15 -19.02 -5.00
CA ALA A 134 -38.51 -19.00 -5.53
C ALA A 134 -39.51 -18.70 -4.40
N SER A 135 -40.37 -17.70 -4.60
CA SER A 135 -41.45 -17.40 -3.68
C SER A 135 -42.79 -17.73 -4.34
N LEU A 136 -43.73 -18.26 -3.55
CA LEU A 136 -45.07 -18.62 -4.01
C LEU A 136 -46.00 -17.39 -4.12
N SER A 137 -45.49 -16.18 -3.84
CA SER A 137 -46.29 -14.96 -3.84
C SER A 137 -46.35 -14.33 -5.22
N SER A 138 -47.52 -13.81 -5.60
CA SER A 138 -47.68 -13.02 -6.82
C SER A 138 -46.90 -11.70 -6.81
N THR A 139 -46.42 -11.28 -5.64
CA THR A 139 -45.70 -10.03 -5.41
C THR A 139 -44.28 -10.09 -5.97
N CYS A 140 -43.62 -11.25 -5.87
CA CYS A 140 -42.23 -11.42 -6.28
C CYS A 140 -42.11 -12.54 -7.33
N PRO A 141 -42.49 -12.28 -8.59
CA PRO A 141 -42.51 -13.32 -9.64
C PRO A 141 -41.12 -13.90 -9.94
N ASN A 142 -40.06 -13.14 -9.64
CA ASN A 142 -38.67 -13.55 -9.82
C ASN A 142 -38.07 -14.18 -8.54
N GLY A 143 -38.88 -14.40 -7.50
CA GLY A 143 -38.43 -14.85 -6.19
C GLY A 143 -37.85 -13.74 -5.32
N ASN A 144 -37.41 -14.12 -4.13
CA ASN A 144 -36.74 -13.26 -3.17
C ASN A 144 -35.23 -13.35 -3.38
N GLN A 145 -34.52 -12.24 -3.21
CA GLN A 145 -33.06 -12.19 -3.34
C GLN A 145 -32.45 -11.44 -2.16
N LEU A 146 -31.36 -11.97 -1.60
CA LEU A 146 -30.57 -11.26 -0.60
C LEU A 146 -29.28 -10.72 -1.21
N VAL A 147 -28.89 -9.54 -0.77
CA VAL A 147 -27.55 -8.97 -1.00
C VAL A 147 -26.97 -8.53 0.33
N VAL A 148 -25.76 -8.99 0.63
CA VAL A 148 -24.98 -8.48 1.77
C VAL A 148 -23.90 -7.54 1.24
N VAL A 149 -23.93 -6.29 1.69
CA VAL A 149 -23.00 -5.24 1.31
C VAL A 149 -21.93 -5.13 2.38
N ALA A 150 -20.75 -5.66 2.11
CA ALA A 150 -19.61 -5.61 3.00
C ALA A 150 -18.86 -4.29 2.82
N ARG A 151 -19.02 -3.37 3.75
CA ARG A 151 -18.36 -2.06 3.77
C ARG A 151 -17.02 -2.13 4.46
N CYS A 152 -15.97 -1.74 3.74
CA CYS A 152 -14.62 -1.60 4.29
C CYS A 152 -14.56 -0.48 5.32
N LEU A 153 -14.38 -0.87 6.59
CA LEU A 153 -14.06 0.06 7.68
C LEU A 153 -12.79 -0.43 8.40
N PRO A 154 -11.61 0.13 8.06
CA PRO A 154 -10.33 -0.39 8.55
C PRO A 154 -10.15 -0.22 10.07
N THR A 155 -10.83 0.75 10.68
CA THR A 155 -10.77 1.02 12.12
C THR A 155 -11.75 0.17 12.94
N LYS A 156 -12.66 -0.56 12.28
CA LYS A 156 -13.69 -1.34 12.98
C LYS A 156 -13.09 -2.64 13.50
N LYS A 157 -12.96 -2.76 14.83
CA LYS A 157 -12.40 -3.94 15.51
C LYS A 157 -13.33 -5.15 15.44
N GLN A 158 -14.64 -4.92 15.61
CA GLN A 158 -15.66 -5.95 15.57
C GLN A 158 -16.61 -5.69 14.41
N MET A 159 -16.92 -6.75 13.67
CA MET A 159 -17.88 -6.65 12.59
C MET A 159 -19.29 -6.42 13.12
N GLU A 160 -20.09 -5.69 12.35
CA GLU A 160 -21.48 -5.40 12.67
C GLU A 160 -22.33 -5.56 11.41
N MET A 161 -23.47 -6.23 11.53
CA MET A 161 -24.46 -6.31 10.45
C MET A 161 -25.70 -5.53 10.86
N ARG A 162 -26.19 -4.68 9.96
CA ARG A 162 -27.37 -3.84 10.17
C ARG A 162 -28.20 -3.75 8.89
N LEU A 163 -29.46 -3.39 9.06
CA LEU A 163 -30.33 -3.07 7.93
C LEU A 163 -30.12 -1.60 7.52
N PRO A 164 -30.37 -1.25 6.25
CA PRO A 164 -30.33 0.15 5.81
C PRO A 164 -31.39 0.98 6.54
N HIS A 165 -31.07 2.24 6.85
CA HIS A 165 -32.01 3.16 7.48
C HIS A 165 -33.22 3.47 6.57
N SER A 166 -33.01 3.47 5.24
CA SER A 166 -34.07 3.65 4.25
C SER A 166 -35.02 2.44 4.14
N CYS A 167 -34.54 1.24 4.49
CA CYS A 167 -35.32 0.00 4.49
C CYS A 167 -35.22 -0.70 5.86
N PRO A 168 -35.93 -0.23 6.90
CA PRO A 168 -35.81 -0.75 8.27
C PRO A 168 -36.29 -2.20 8.44
N ASP A 169 -37.08 -2.71 7.50
CA ASP A 169 -37.51 -4.11 7.41
C ASP A 169 -36.53 -4.98 6.62
N GLY A 170 -35.40 -4.40 6.17
CA GLY A 170 -34.39 -5.06 5.36
C GLY A 170 -34.76 -5.19 3.89
N THR A 171 -35.92 -4.69 3.49
CA THR A 171 -36.39 -4.63 2.10
C THR A 171 -37.26 -3.39 1.91
N CYS A 172 -37.23 -2.80 0.72
CA CYS A 172 -38.06 -1.65 0.36
C CYS A 172 -39.19 -2.03 -0.62
N ASP A 173 -39.03 -3.09 -1.40
CA ASP A 173 -40.01 -3.58 -2.38
C ASP A 173 -40.67 -4.92 -1.98
N GLY A 174 -40.18 -5.56 -0.92
CA GLY A 174 -40.65 -6.86 -0.44
C GLY A 174 -40.01 -8.07 -1.12
N CYS A 175 -39.14 -7.87 -2.11
CA CYS A 175 -38.51 -8.94 -2.89
C CYS A 175 -36.98 -8.94 -2.77
N LEU A 176 -36.37 -7.75 -2.76
CA LEU A 176 -34.93 -7.57 -2.60
C LEU A 176 -34.60 -7.22 -1.15
N PHE A 177 -33.86 -8.11 -0.51
CA PHE A 177 -33.37 -7.92 0.85
C PHE A 177 -31.94 -7.41 0.83
N LEU A 178 -31.66 -6.41 1.67
CA LEU A 178 -30.34 -5.81 1.82
C LEU A 178 -29.89 -5.86 3.28
N VAL A 179 -28.63 -6.25 3.49
CA VAL A 179 -27.94 -6.15 4.77
C VAL A 179 -26.61 -5.45 4.56
N ILE A 180 -26.29 -4.45 5.38
CA ILE A 180 -24.99 -3.77 5.37
C ILE A 180 -24.13 -4.41 6.47
N MET A 181 -22.98 -4.94 6.08
CA MET A 181 -21.97 -5.50 6.95
C MET A 181 -20.77 -4.57 7.03
N GLU A 182 -20.55 -3.97 8.18
CA GLU A 182 -19.42 -3.08 8.45
C GLU A 182 -18.25 -3.88 9.04
N THR A 183 -17.13 -3.97 8.30
CA THR A 183 -16.03 -4.86 8.71
C THR A 183 -14.69 -4.46 8.08
N ALA A 184 -13.58 -4.66 8.80
CA ALA A 184 -12.23 -4.40 8.29
C ALA A 184 -11.80 -5.41 7.20
N GLN A 185 -12.35 -6.62 7.24
CA GLN A 185 -12.08 -7.73 6.32
C GLN A 185 -12.57 -7.46 4.88
N ALA A 186 -13.52 -6.54 4.73
CA ALA A 186 -14.00 -6.05 3.44
C ALA A 186 -13.03 -5.05 2.80
N CYS A 187 -11.96 -4.66 3.49
CA CYS A 187 -10.87 -3.92 2.90
C CYS A 187 -9.91 -4.84 2.15
N PRO A 188 -9.30 -4.37 1.04
CA PRO A 188 -8.29 -5.16 0.35
C PRO A 188 -7.05 -5.24 1.23
N VAL A 189 -6.42 -6.41 1.25
CA VAL A 189 -5.17 -6.65 1.97
C VAL A 189 -4.05 -6.23 1.03
N CYS A 190 -3.08 -5.46 1.54
CA CYS A 190 -1.94 -5.01 0.72
C CYS A 190 -1.11 -6.22 0.25
N GLU A 191 -0.81 -6.29 -1.05
CA GLU A 191 0.15 -7.25 -1.60
C GLU A 191 1.57 -6.65 -1.61
N SER A 192 2.60 -7.47 -1.80
CA SER A 192 4.00 -7.00 -1.85
C SER A 192 4.26 -5.88 -2.86
N ASN A 193 3.47 -5.83 -3.94
CA ASN A 193 3.57 -4.79 -4.99
C ASN A 193 2.89 -3.46 -4.61
N ASP A 194 2.06 -3.48 -3.56
CA ASP A 194 1.35 -2.31 -3.08
C ASP A 194 2.19 -1.48 -2.12
N TYR A 195 3.41 -1.90 -1.77
CA TYR A 195 4.30 -1.13 -0.91
C TYR A 195 5.22 -0.21 -1.72
N GLU A 196 5.26 1.07 -1.35
CA GLU A 196 6.34 1.97 -1.71
C GLU A 196 7.41 1.95 -0.63
N THR A 197 8.65 1.70 -1.04
CA THR A 197 9.80 1.76 -0.15
C THR A 197 10.33 3.18 -0.09
N ILE A 198 10.33 3.75 1.11
CA ILE A 198 11.06 4.96 1.43
C ILE A 198 12.43 4.57 1.97
N ASN A 199 13.45 4.93 1.22
CA ASN A 199 14.84 4.69 1.59
C ASN A 199 15.30 5.76 2.58
N GLY A 200 15.62 5.37 3.81
CA GLY A 200 16.17 6.27 4.84
C GLY A 200 17.60 6.72 4.53
N GLU A 201 18.19 7.51 5.42
CA GLU A 201 19.58 7.94 5.30
C GLU A 201 20.56 6.77 5.50
N CYS A 202 21.67 6.80 4.78
CA CYS A 202 22.74 5.82 4.94
C CYS A 202 23.69 6.23 6.06
N VAL A 203 23.48 5.67 7.26
CA VAL A 203 24.31 5.97 8.44
C VAL A 203 25.17 4.75 8.77
N ASN A 204 26.49 4.94 8.86
CA ASN A 204 27.45 3.87 9.20
C ASN A 204 27.35 2.61 8.32
N GLY A 205 27.01 2.77 7.04
CA GLY A 205 26.90 1.67 6.10
C GLY A 205 25.59 0.86 6.20
N LYS A 206 24.62 1.34 6.99
CA LYS A 206 23.28 0.76 7.12
C LYS A 206 22.22 1.78 6.74
N GLN A 207 21.20 1.33 6.02
CA GLN A 207 20.05 2.11 5.59
C GLN A 207 18.78 1.44 6.06
N THR A 208 17.91 2.20 6.74
CA THR A 208 16.59 1.76 7.14
C THR A 208 15.61 1.98 6.00
N ILE A 209 15.03 0.91 5.47
CA ILE A 209 13.99 0.99 4.44
C ILE A 209 12.63 0.89 5.13
N HIS A 210 11.83 1.95 5.02
CA HIS A 210 10.46 2.00 5.50
C HIS A 210 9.52 1.64 4.35
N SER A 211 8.75 0.57 4.48
CA SER A 211 7.73 0.19 3.48
C SER A 211 6.39 0.79 3.87
N ILE A 212 5.85 1.68 3.05
CA ILE A 212 4.53 2.30 3.24
C ILE A 212 3.58 1.76 2.16
N PRO A 213 2.39 1.25 2.50
CA PRO A 213 1.43 0.82 1.49
C PRO A 213 0.91 2.02 0.67
N LYS A 214 0.72 1.80 -0.63
CA LYS A 214 -0.05 2.66 -1.53
C LYS A 214 -1.51 2.67 -1.08
N LYS A 215 -2.22 3.73 -1.45
CA LYS A 215 -3.57 4.04 -0.95
C LYS A 215 -4.55 2.86 -1.07
N HIS A 216 -5.47 2.78 -0.11
CA HIS A 216 -6.68 1.95 -0.09
C HIS A 216 -6.55 0.46 0.33
N CYS A 217 -5.48 0.03 0.98
CA CYS A 217 -5.36 -1.33 1.52
C CYS A 217 -5.06 -1.36 3.03
N VAL A 218 -5.44 -2.46 3.69
CA VAL A 218 -5.17 -2.70 5.12
C VAL A 218 -3.90 -3.53 5.26
N ILE A 219 -2.97 -3.04 6.08
CA ILE A 219 -1.74 -3.75 6.42
C ILE A 219 -2.09 -4.89 7.36
N THR A 220 -1.86 -6.13 6.93
CA THR A 220 -1.83 -7.29 7.84
C THR A 220 -0.37 -7.59 8.19
N GLY A 221 -0.13 -8.17 9.37
CA GLY A 221 1.17 -8.23 10.04
C GLY A 221 2.40 -8.66 9.20
N ALA A 222 3.58 -8.27 9.73
CA ALA A 222 4.94 -8.45 9.20
C ALA A 222 5.35 -7.61 7.97
N ALA A 223 4.42 -7.05 7.20
CA ALA A 223 4.76 -6.23 6.03
C ALA A 223 5.16 -4.77 6.35
N SER A 224 4.90 -4.31 7.59
CA SER A 224 5.41 -3.04 8.14
C SER A 224 6.85 -3.13 8.66
N GLN A 225 7.55 -4.25 8.46
CA GLN A 225 8.90 -4.39 8.99
C GLN A 225 9.87 -3.50 8.24
N THR A 226 10.44 -2.55 8.97
CA THR A 226 11.64 -1.82 8.59
C THR A 226 12.74 -2.82 8.28
N LYS A 227 13.27 -2.77 7.05
CA LYS A 227 14.39 -3.63 6.64
C LYS A 227 15.68 -2.82 6.73
N GLU A 228 16.66 -3.31 7.49
CA GLU A 228 18.03 -2.78 7.46
C GLU A 228 18.76 -3.38 6.25
N VAL A 229 19.19 -2.54 5.31
CA VAL A 229 19.99 -2.92 4.15
C VAL A 229 21.35 -2.24 4.21
N ALA A 230 22.40 -2.94 3.79
CA ALA A 230 23.73 -2.35 3.70
C ALA A 230 23.77 -1.27 2.60
N CYS A 231 24.31 -0.10 2.92
CA CYS A 231 24.37 1.04 2.01
C CYS A 231 25.77 1.65 2.00
N SER A 232 26.09 2.43 0.96
CA SER A 232 27.30 3.26 0.91
C SER A 232 26.89 4.71 0.73
N ALA A 233 27.19 5.56 1.72
CA ALA A 233 26.85 6.99 1.70
C ALA A 233 27.53 7.77 0.56
N PHE A 234 28.59 7.21 -0.02
CA PHE A 234 29.29 7.76 -1.18
C PHE A 234 29.30 6.74 -2.32
N THR A 235 28.84 7.18 -3.50
CA THR A 235 28.94 6.40 -4.74
C THR A 235 30.41 6.21 -5.08
N ALA A 236 30.79 5.04 -5.60
CA ALA A 236 32.19 4.75 -5.98
C ALA A 236 32.82 5.86 -6.84
N PHE A 237 32.02 6.44 -7.75
CA PHE A 237 32.40 7.58 -8.60
C PHE A 237 32.78 8.85 -7.83
N GLN A 238 32.06 9.18 -6.75
CA GLN A 238 32.36 10.35 -5.92
C GLN A 238 33.66 10.15 -5.13
N LYS A 239 33.88 8.93 -4.62
CA LYS A 239 35.15 8.58 -3.97
C LYS A 239 36.32 8.69 -4.94
N THR A 240 36.18 8.17 -6.17
CA THR A 240 37.25 8.28 -7.18
C THR A 240 37.54 9.73 -7.56
N LEU A 241 36.51 10.56 -7.75
CA LEU A 241 36.69 11.96 -8.12
C LEU A 241 37.40 12.75 -7.01
N LEU A 242 37.03 12.54 -5.75
CA LEU A 242 37.71 13.13 -4.60
C LEU A 242 39.19 12.72 -4.54
N THR A 243 39.48 11.43 -4.75
CA THR A 243 40.86 10.92 -4.71
C THR A 243 41.74 11.50 -5.81
N ILE A 244 41.20 11.61 -7.04
CA ILE A 244 41.93 12.18 -8.19
C ILE A 244 42.21 13.67 -7.95
N LEU A 245 41.25 14.41 -7.40
CA LEU A 245 41.41 15.83 -7.10
C LEU A 245 42.50 16.07 -6.05
N VAL A 246 42.50 15.26 -4.98
CA VAL A 246 43.54 15.33 -3.94
C VAL A 246 44.91 14.99 -4.53
N LEU A 247 45.02 13.93 -5.34
CA LEU A 247 46.27 13.55 -6.01
C LEU A 247 46.80 14.66 -6.94
N SER A 248 45.92 15.27 -7.72
CA SER A 248 46.27 16.38 -8.62
C SER A 248 46.85 17.58 -7.86
N MET A 249 46.22 17.97 -6.74
CA MET A 249 46.71 19.07 -5.89
C MET A 249 48.08 18.78 -5.29
N VAL A 250 48.34 17.54 -4.88
CA VAL A 250 49.65 17.11 -4.37
C VAL A 250 50.70 17.18 -5.48
N LEU A 251 50.39 16.72 -6.69
CA LEU A 251 51.34 16.77 -7.82
C LEU A 251 51.67 18.21 -8.24
N LEU A 252 50.67 19.10 -8.29
CA LEU A 252 50.88 20.51 -8.62
C LEU A 252 51.73 21.23 -7.57
N SER A 253 51.51 20.96 -6.28
CA SER A 253 52.32 21.55 -5.21
C SER A 253 53.77 21.06 -5.23
N ILE A 254 54.02 19.78 -5.51
CA ILE A 254 55.38 19.25 -5.71
C ILE A 254 56.03 19.91 -6.93
N GLY A 255 55.31 20.03 -8.05
CA GLY A 255 55.80 20.71 -9.25
C GLY A 255 56.19 22.15 -8.98
N PHE A 256 55.36 22.90 -8.24
CA PHE A 256 55.64 24.27 -7.83
C PHE A 256 56.90 24.36 -6.96
N ILE A 257 57.05 23.48 -5.96
CA ILE A 257 58.25 23.43 -5.11
C ILE A 257 59.50 23.13 -5.94
N CYS A 258 59.42 22.19 -6.88
CA CYS A 258 60.52 21.84 -7.78
C CYS A 258 60.92 23.03 -8.67
N ILE A 259 59.95 23.75 -9.23
CA ILE A 259 60.19 24.95 -10.03
C ILE A 259 60.83 26.04 -9.15
N CYS A 260 60.32 26.30 -7.95
CA CYS A 260 60.90 27.26 -7.02
C CYS A 260 62.35 26.90 -6.64
N ARG A 261 62.65 25.62 -6.43
CA ARG A 261 64.02 25.14 -6.17
C ARG A 261 64.93 25.33 -7.38
N ARG A 262 64.44 25.02 -8.58
CA ARG A 262 65.21 25.20 -9.82
C ARG A 262 65.44 26.67 -10.15
N ASN A 263 64.46 27.53 -9.90
CA ASN A 263 64.58 28.97 -10.11
C ASN A 263 65.57 29.59 -9.10
N ARG A 264 65.52 29.20 -7.83
CA ARG A 264 66.54 29.57 -6.83
C ARG A 264 67.95 29.11 -7.21
N ARG A 265 68.09 27.92 -7.82
CA ARG A 265 69.38 27.42 -8.32
C ARG A 265 69.90 28.25 -9.49
N LEU A 266 69.02 28.80 -10.33
CA LEU A 266 69.39 29.71 -11.42
C LEU A 266 69.81 31.08 -10.86
N GLU A 267 69.04 31.67 -9.94
CA GLU A 267 69.44 32.92 -9.28
C GLU A 267 70.82 32.78 -8.62
N TYR A 268 71.09 31.67 -7.92
CA TYR A 268 72.40 31.39 -7.34
C TYR A 268 73.53 31.28 -8.38
N LYS A 269 73.23 30.81 -9.61
CA LYS A 269 74.20 30.76 -10.72
C LYS A 269 74.37 32.13 -11.42
N TYR A 270 73.32 32.93 -11.55
CA TYR A 270 73.39 34.25 -12.19
C TYR A 270 74.07 35.29 -11.28
N THR A 271 73.81 35.29 -9.97
CA THR A 271 74.49 36.19 -9.02
C THR A 271 75.99 35.91 -8.97
N ARG A 272 76.39 34.64 -9.00
CA ARG A 272 77.81 34.23 -9.05
C ARG A 272 78.50 34.57 -10.38
N LEU A 273 77.75 34.67 -11.48
CA LEU A 273 78.28 35.11 -12.78
C LEU A 273 78.44 36.64 -12.85
N ILE A 274 77.52 37.39 -12.23
CA ILE A 274 77.55 38.86 -12.19
C ILE A 274 78.69 39.36 -11.30
N GLU A 275 78.97 38.69 -10.17
CA GLU A 275 80.16 38.96 -9.34
C GLU A 275 81.49 38.72 -10.09
N SER A 276 81.51 37.81 -11.08
CA SER A 276 82.71 37.56 -11.89
C SER A 276 82.91 38.54 -13.06
N HIS A 277 81.90 39.35 -13.41
CA HIS A 277 81.94 40.22 -14.59
C HIS A 277 82.08 41.72 -14.26
N THR A 278 81.92 42.13 -13.00
CA THR A 278 82.10 43.53 -12.58
C THR A 278 83.14 43.66 -11.48
N GLY A 279 84.40 43.90 -11.86
CA GLY A 279 85.39 44.58 -11.01
C GLY A 279 86.73 43.87 -10.79
N GLU A 280 87.74 44.27 -11.58
CA GLU A 280 89.19 44.40 -11.30
C GLU A 280 89.99 43.25 -10.61
N LEU A 281 91.00 42.74 -11.34
CA LEU A 281 92.17 41.94 -10.87
C LEU A 281 93.16 42.79 -10.03
N PRO A 282 94.17 42.24 -9.29
CA PRO A 282 94.62 40.84 -9.16
C PRO A 282 94.92 40.37 -7.70
N ALA A 283 95.06 39.04 -7.49
CA ALA A 283 96.15 38.37 -6.74
C ALA A 283 95.70 36.98 -6.20
N VAL A 284 96.09 35.94 -6.93
CA VAL A 284 96.81 34.72 -6.48
C VAL A 284 96.70 34.38 -4.97
N GLU A 285 96.01 33.30 -4.60
CA GLU A 285 96.56 31.96 -4.27
C GLU A 285 95.45 30.95 -3.89
N THR A 286 95.60 29.72 -4.39
CA THR A 286 95.43 28.44 -3.68
C THR A 286 94.03 27.85 -3.34
N CYS A 287 93.70 26.83 -4.14
CA CYS A 287 93.30 25.44 -3.80
C CYS A 287 91.94 25.07 -3.16
N GLY A 288 91.42 23.96 -3.70
CA GLY A 288 90.33 23.10 -3.24
C GLY A 288 89.45 22.71 -4.43
N LEU A 289 89.83 21.77 -5.32
CA LEU A 289 89.55 20.31 -5.21
C LEU A 289 88.14 20.06 -4.65
N ASP A 290 87.19 19.47 -5.39
CA ASP A 290 87.21 18.12 -5.99
C ASP A 290 86.58 18.15 -7.43
N GLU A 291 87.06 17.48 -8.51
CA GLU A 291 87.13 16.02 -8.80
C GLU A 291 85.79 15.32 -8.41
N ASP A 292 84.91 14.89 -9.33
CA ASP A 292 85.00 13.76 -10.29
C ASP A 292 83.90 13.92 -11.37
N GLU A 293 84.23 13.81 -12.67
CA GLU A 293 84.05 12.63 -13.55
C GLU A 293 82.59 12.21 -13.86
N ASP A 294 82.27 12.41 -15.15
CA ASP A 294 81.69 11.48 -16.13
C ASP A 294 80.25 10.95 -16.06
N ASP A 295 79.66 11.08 -17.25
CA ASP A 295 78.44 10.50 -17.78
C ASP A 295 78.48 8.96 -17.74
N ASP A 296 77.34 8.32 -17.46
CA ASP A 296 76.64 7.53 -18.49
C ASP A 296 75.37 6.83 -18.00
N GLU A 297 74.54 6.59 -18.99
CA GLU A 297 73.16 6.11 -18.99
C GLU A 297 72.98 4.69 -18.44
N GLY A 298 71.77 4.41 -17.93
CA GLY A 298 71.40 3.08 -17.49
C GLY A 298 69.91 2.88 -17.23
N TRP A 299 69.18 2.56 -18.31
CA TRP A 299 68.07 1.59 -18.30
C TRP A 299 66.68 2.07 -17.86
N PHE A 300 65.89 2.58 -18.81
CA PHE A 300 64.56 2.00 -19.05
C PHE A 300 64.07 2.28 -20.49
N ASP A 301 64.65 1.57 -21.46
CA ASP A 301 63.96 1.24 -22.70
C ASP A 301 64.03 -0.28 -22.86
N ASN A 302 62.89 -0.95 -22.66
CA ASN A 302 62.36 -1.98 -23.58
C ASN A 302 61.09 -2.63 -22.97
N TRP A 303 59.92 -2.24 -23.47
CA TRP A 303 58.93 -3.23 -23.88
C TRP A 303 58.11 -2.70 -25.05
N GLY A 304 58.39 -3.27 -26.23
CA GLY A 304 57.30 -3.75 -27.07
C GLY A 304 56.77 -2.80 -28.15
N LEU A 305 57.55 -2.72 -29.22
CA LEU A 305 57.11 -2.40 -30.58
C LEU A 305 55.83 -3.15 -30.98
N GLN A 306 54.78 -2.43 -31.40
CA GLN A 306 54.00 -2.76 -32.60
C GLN A 306 53.12 -1.59 -33.01
N ASP A 307 53.69 -0.74 -33.86
CA ASP A 307 52.95 0.19 -34.70
C ASP A 307 52.52 -0.58 -35.97
N ARG A 308 51.21 -0.77 -36.15
CA ARG A 308 50.63 -1.23 -37.42
C ARG A 308 49.82 -0.08 -38.01
N VAL A 309 50.39 0.49 -39.07
CA VAL A 309 49.72 1.37 -40.01
C VAL A 309 48.61 0.57 -40.73
N ILE A 310 47.34 0.98 -40.58
CA ILE A 310 46.26 0.61 -41.50
C ILE A 310 45.60 1.88 -42.02
N PHE A 311 45.75 2.10 -43.32
CA PHE A 311 44.96 3.04 -44.10
C PHE A 311 43.54 2.50 -44.31
N SER A 312 42.52 3.28 -44.01
CA SER A 312 41.22 3.14 -44.67
C SER A 312 40.50 4.48 -44.84
N LYS A 313 40.18 4.75 -46.10
CA LYS A 313 39.38 5.83 -46.67
C LYS A 313 38.05 6.09 -45.93
N GLY A 314 37.81 7.36 -45.61
CA GLY A 314 36.67 8.17 -46.07
C GLY A 314 35.25 7.80 -45.66
N ARG A 315 34.54 8.74 -45.01
CA ARG A 315 33.42 9.49 -45.62
C ARG A 315 32.94 10.61 -44.69
N ARG A 316 32.51 11.71 -45.32
CA ARG A 316 31.82 12.86 -44.73
C ARG A 316 30.42 12.46 -44.26
N SER A 317 29.94 13.06 -43.16
CA SER A 317 28.65 13.78 -43.16
C SER A 317 28.55 14.67 -41.92
N ALA A 318 28.06 15.89 -42.13
CA ALA A 318 27.82 16.91 -41.12
C ALA A 318 26.36 16.83 -40.60
N PRO A 319 25.84 17.84 -39.87
CA PRO A 319 25.45 17.75 -38.48
C PRO A 319 23.91 17.73 -38.30
N ASN A 320 23.42 17.59 -37.05
CA ASN A 320 22.13 18.19 -36.73
C ASN A 320 21.97 18.60 -35.26
N ASN A 321 21.30 19.72 -35.14
CA ASN A 321 21.03 20.57 -33.99
C ASN A 321 19.73 20.11 -33.30
N SER A 322 19.58 20.28 -31.98
CA SER A 322 18.32 20.75 -31.36
C SER A 322 18.39 20.87 -29.83
N ARG A 323 17.88 22.01 -29.35
CA ARG A 323 17.50 22.37 -27.97
C ARG A 323 16.18 21.68 -27.59
N THR A 324 15.94 21.48 -26.28
CA THR A 324 14.80 21.97 -25.44
C THR A 324 14.85 21.25 -24.06
N THR A 325 15.03 21.93 -22.91
CA THR A 325 14.03 22.53 -21.99
C THR A 325 12.82 21.66 -21.62
N LEU A 326 12.60 21.34 -20.32
CA LEU A 326 11.56 21.93 -19.44
C LEU A 326 11.43 21.16 -18.09
N ARG A 327 11.21 21.95 -17.03
CA ARG A 327 10.68 21.78 -15.65
C ARG A 327 9.94 20.47 -15.26
N ASP A 328 10.01 20.08 -13.97
CA ASP A 328 8.93 20.45 -13.02
C ASP A 328 9.24 20.33 -11.53
N HIS A 329 8.65 21.29 -10.81
CA HIS A 329 8.57 21.40 -9.35
C HIS A 329 7.57 20.37 -8.81
N ARG A 330 7.81 19.88 -7.58
CA ARG A 330 6.72 19.30 -6.79
C ARG A 330 6.79 19.75 -5.33
N GLU A 331 5.69 20.38 -4.95
CA GLU A 331 5.35 21.00 -3.69
C GLU A 331 5.04 19.92 -2.63
N ASN A 332 5.35 20.25 -1.39
CA ASN A 332 5.37 19.37 -0.24
C ASN A 332 4.23 19.76 0.69
N ASP A 333 3.25 18.88 0.90
CA ASP A 333 2.26 19.01 1.96
C ASP A 333 1.83 17.60 2.42
N ASN A 334 2.48 17.11 3.48
CA ASN A 334 2.02 15.92 4.22
C ASN A 334 1.95 16.31 5.71
N ALA A 335 0.74 16.61 6.17
CA ALA A 335 0.41 16.65 7.58
C ALA A 335 0.11 15.23 8.09
N ALA A 336 0.67 14.94 9.26
CA ALA A 336 0.89 13.61 9.83
C ALA A 336 -0.34 12.93 10.45
N PHE A 337 -0.30 11.59 10.56
CA PHE A 337 -0.99 10.86 11.63
C PHE A 337 -0.20 9.63 12.12
N ILE A 338 0.31 9.81 13.34
CA ILE A 338 0.48 8.95 14.53
C ILE A 338 0.51 7.41 14.34
N SER A 339 1.68 6.85 14.69
CA SER A 339 1.89 5.45 15.08
C SER A 339 1.23 5.17 16.44
N LEU A 340 0.43 4.10 16.51
CA LEU A 340 0.03 3.51 17.79
C LEU A 340 1.18 2.65 18.29
N ASP A 341 1.98 3.20 19.20
CA ASP A 341 2.85 2.40 20.03
C ASP A 341 2.04 1.73 21.14
N SER A 342 2.45 0.49 21.37
CA SER A 342 2.12 -0.40 22.47
C SER A 342 2.40 0.25 23.82
N GLU A 343 1.46 0.13 24.75
CA GLU A 343 1.72 -0.04 26.18
C GLU A 343 0.45 -0.58 26.86
N ASP A 344 0.62 -1.72 27.54
CA ASP A 344 -0.17 -2.42 28.57
C ASP A 344 -1.70 -2.22 28.68
#